data_AF-A0A6B3I9E5-F1
#
_entry.id   AF-A0A6B3I9E5-F1
#
_cell.length_a   1.000
_cell.length_b   1.000
_cell.length_c   1.000
_cell.angle_alpha   90.00
_cell.angle_beta   90.00
_cell.angle_gamma   90.00
#
_symmetry.space_group_name_H-M   'P 1'
#
loop_
_entity.id
_entity.type
_entity.pdbx_description
1 polymer ?
#
loop_
_entity_poly.entity_id
_entity_poly.type
_entity_poly.pdbx_seq_one_letter_code
_entity_poly.pdbx_strand_id
1 'polypeptide(L)'
;GWELAAGVVDDGEDIAAAAAREMEEETGWRPGPLRPLLTVEPANGLTDARHHLYWAEEAQYTGPPQDAFESSRREWIPLKLVPDMIARGEVPAANMAAALLMLHHLRL
;
A
#
# COMPACT_ATOMS: atom_id res chain seq x y z
N GLY A 1 6.88 -7.67 7.33
CA GLY A 1 7.94 -7.86 6.32
C GLY A 1 8.27 -6.51 5.75
N TRP A 2 8.39 -6.38 4.43
CA TRP A 2 8.03 -5.14 3.73
C TRP A 2 6.53 -5.13 3.48
N GLU A 3 5.91 -4.00 3.77
CA GLU A 3 4.47 -3.79 3.68
C GLU A 3 4.20 -2.42 3.03
N LEU A 4 3.01 -2.27 2.47
CA LEU A 4 2.48 -0.98 2.00
C LEU A 4 1.73 -0.32 3.15
N ALA A 5 1.69 1.02 3.16
CA ALA A 5 0.80 1.74 4.08
C ALA A 5 -0.66 1.31 3.84
N ALA A 6 -1.38 1.05 4.92
CA ALA A 6 -2.72 0.51 4.90
C ALA A 6 -3.39 0.65 6.26
N GLY A 7 -4.64 1.11 6.25
CA GLY A 7 -5.49 1.08 7.42
C GLY A 7 -6.97 0.93 7.08
N VAL A 8 -7.80 1.21 8.07
CA VAL A 8 -9.25 0.99 8.00
C VAL A 8 -9.91 2.21 7.36
N VAL A 9 -10.92 1.97 6.53
CA VAL A 9 -11.80 3.03 6.03
C VAL A 9 -12.80 3.37 7.14
N ASP A 10 -12.78 4.62 7.61
CA ASP A 10 -13.71 5.07 8.65
C ASP A 10 -15.15 5.16 8.13
N ASP A 11 -16.11 5.13 9.06
CA ASP A 11 -17.54 5.20 8.73
C ASP A 11 -17.87 6.50 7.95
N GLY A 12 -18.26 6.33 6.68
CA GLY A 12 -18.59 7.43 5.77
C GLY A 12 -17.39 8.07 5.08
N GLU A 13 -16.18 7.56 5.30
CA GLU A 13 -14.97 7.99 4.58
C GLU A 13 -14.96 7.44 3.14
N ASP A 14 -14.50 8.26 2.20
CA ASP A 14 -14.23 7.77 0.85
C ASP A 14 -12.99 6.85 0.86
N ILE A 15 -13.07 5.71 0.18
CA ILE A 15 -12.02 4.68 0.22
C ILE A 15 -10.68 5.22 -0.31
N ALA A 16 -10.68 6.09 -1.33
CA ALA A 16 -9.44 6.70 -1.81
C ALA A 16 -8.92 7.78 -0.85
N ALA A 17 -9.82 8.49 -0.15
CA ALA A 17 -9.43 9.42 0.92
C ALA A 17 -8.74 8.67 2.07
N ALA A 18 -9.28 7.53 2.51
CA ALA A 18 -8.65 6.66 3.51
C ALA A 18 -7.25 6.23 3.07
N ALA A 19 -7.12 5.70 1.83
CA ALA A 19 -5.81 5.28 1.31
C ALA A 19 -4.78 6.44 1.25
N ALA A 20 -5.22 7.67 0.96
CA ALA A 20 -4.34 8.84 0.97
C ALA A 20 -3.93 9.26 2.38
N ARG A 21 -4.87 9.22 3.32
CA ARG A 21 -4.65 9.53 4.74
C ARG A 21 -3.64 8.56 5.35
N GLU A 22 -3.87 7.26 5.23
CA GLU A 22 -3.00 6.21 5.78
C GLU A 22 -1.57 6.30 5.21
N MET A 23 -1.43 6.55 3.90
CA MET A 23 -0.11 6.77 3.30
C MET A 23 0.62 7.97 3.93
N GLU A 24 -0.09 9.08 4.16
CA GLU A 24 0.51 10.27 4.78
C GLU A 24 0.82 10.05 6.27
N GLU A 25 -0.08 9.42 7.02
CA GLU A 25 0.05 9.11 8.44
C GLU A 25 1.23 8.17 8.75
N GLU A 26 1.36 7.07 8.00
CA GLU A 26 2.40 6.06 8.24
C GLU A 26 3.77 6.43 7.65
N THR A 27 3.79 7.21 6.55
CA THR A 27 5.03 7.46 5.79
C THR A 27 5.50 8.91 5.80
N GLY A 28 4.61 9.87 6.06
CA GLY A 28 4.90 11.29 5.91
C GLY A 28 4.84 11.81 4.47
N TRP A 29 4.39 10.97 3.53
CA TRP A 29 4.25 11.31 2.11
C TRP A 29 2.78 11.37 1.70
N ARG A 30 2.32 12.53 1.28
CA ARG A 30 1.00 12.70 0.68
C ARG A 30 1.03 12.24 -0.78
N PRO A 31 0.18 11.30 -1.22
CA PRO A 31 0.13 10.92 -2.62
C PRO A 31 -0.46 12.04 -3.49
N GLY A 32 -0.08 12.04 -4.76
CA GLY A 32 -0.82 12.73 -5.82
C GLY A 32 -2.15 12.02 -6.14
N PRO A 33 -2.73 12.24 -7.34
CA PRO A 33 -3.99 11.61 -7.73
C PRO A 33 -3.91 10.08 -7.68
N LEU A 34 -4.65 9.48 -6.75
CA LEU A 34 -4.73 8.03 -6.60
C LEU A 34 -5.49 7.39 -7.75
N ARG A 35 -4.97 6.26 -8.20
CA ARG A 35 -5.56 5.40 -9.22
C ARG A 35 -5.90 4.05 -8.59
N PRO A 36 -7.14 3.54 -8.74
CA PRO A 36 -7.47 2.20 -8.31
C PRO A 36 -6.54 1.19 -9.00
N LEU A 37 -5.99 0.24 -8.24
CA LEU A 37 -5.14 -0.82 -8.76
C LEU A 37 -5.88 -2.14 -8.78
N LEU A 38 -6.35 -2.60 -7.61
CA LEU A 38 -7.14 -3.82 -7.47
C LEU A 38 -7.91 -3.85 -6.15
N THR A 39 -8.91 -4.72 -6.07
CA THR A 39 -9.64 -5.03 -4.83
C THR A 39 -9.60 -6.53 -4.63
N VAL A 40 -9.26 -6.98 -3.42
CA VAL A 40 -9.14 -8.39 -3.07
C VAL A 40 -9.78 -8.67 -1.71
N GLU A 41 -10.19 -9.92 -1.50
CA GLU A 41 -10.62 -10.47 -0.22
C GLU A 41 -9.56 -11.49 0.22
N PRO A 42 -8.57 -11.10 1.04
CA PRO A 42 -7.40 -11.95 1.31
C PRO A 42 -7.74 -13.28 2.00
N ALA A 43 -8.88 -13.33 2.68
CA ALA A 43 -9.34 -14.48 3.44
C ALA A 43 -10.86 -14.68 3.30
N ASN A 44 -11.37 -14.73 2.06
CA ASN A 44 -12.81 -14.88 1.76
C ASN A 44 -13.51 -16.10 2.41
N GLY A 45 -12.74 -17.12 2.81
CA GLY A 45 -13.25 -18.25 3.60
C GLY A 45 -13.43 -17.97 5.11
N LEU A 46 -12.96 -16.82 5.59
CA LEU A 46 -12.99 -16.41 7.00
C LEU A 46 -13.69 -15.06 7.22
N THR A 47 -13.54 -14.12 6.29
CA THR A 47 -14.07 -12.76 6.38
C THR A 47 -14.41 -12.22 4.99
N ASP A 48 -15.42 -11.34 4.94
CA ASP A 48 -15.79 -10.54 3.78
C ASP A 48 -15.02 -9.21 3.69
N ALA A 49 -13.95 -9.05 4.50
CA ALA A 49 -13.09 -7.89 4.46
C ALA A 49 -12.46 -7.71 3.07
N ARG A 50 -12.73 -6.56 2.46
CA ARG A 50 -12.19 -6.15 1.18
C ARG A 50 -11.02 -5.19 1.38
N HIS A 51 -9.92 -5.48 0.72
CA HIS A 51 -8.73 -4.63 0.69
C HIS A 51 -8.70 -3.93 -0.66
N HIS A 52 -8.82 -2.60 -0.65
CA HIS A 52 -8.77 -1.76 -1.83
C HIS A 52 -7.37 -1.16 -1.96
N LEU A 53 -6.66 -1.49 -3.04
CA LEU A 53 -5.29 -1.03 -3.27
C LEU A 53 -5.27 0.04 -4.36
N TYR A 54 -4.54 1.11 -4.09
CA TYR A 54 -4.36 2.26 -4.97
C TYR A 54 -2.89 2.49 -5.25
N TRP A 55 -2.59 3.29 -6.27
CA TRP A 55 -1.25 3.75 -6.57
C TRP A 55 -1.26 5.19 -7.10
N ALA A 56 -0.12 5.88 -6.99
CA ALA A 56 0.11 7.21 -7.55
C ALA A 56 1.49 7.29 -8.20
N GLU A 57 1.64 8.21 -9.16
CA GLU A 57 2.91 8.51 -9.83
C GLU A 57 3.73 9.53 -9.04
N GLU A 58 3.06 10.28 -8.17
CA GLU A 58 3.60 11.44 -7.47
C GLU A 58 3.36 11.28 -5.98
N ALA A 59 4.30 11.77 -5.18
CA ALA A 59 4.17 11.87 -3.75
C ALA A 59 4.94 13.11 -3.27
N GLN A 60 4.33 13.87 -2.34
CA GLN A 60 4.95 15.03 -1.73
C GLN A 60 5.24 14.72 -0.26
N TYR A 61 6.48 14.93 0.17
CA TYR A 61 6.83 14.83 1.58
C TYR A 61 6.23 16.00 2.35
N THR A 62 5.40 15.72 3.36
CA THR A 62 4.69 16.74 4.15
C THR A 62 5.23 16.87 5.58
N GLY A 63 5.96 15.87 6.06
CA GLY A 63 6.62 15.91 7.37
C GLY A 63 6.91 14.51 7.91
N PRO A 64 7.41 14.39 9.15
CA PRO A 64 7.54 13.09 9.80
C PRO A 64 6.19 12.37 9.90
N PRO A 65 6.17 11.02 9.77
CA PRO A 65 4.94 10.25 9.91
C PRO A 65 4.35 10.40 11.32
N GLN A 66 3.02 10.45 11.38
CA GLN A 66 2.25 10.47 12.63
C GLN A 66 2.33 9.10 13.31
N ASP A 67 2.20 8.03 12.52
CA ASP A 67 2.20 6.65 13.00
C ASP A 67 3.56 5.98 12.76
N ALA A 68 4.61 6.73 13.12
CA ALA A 68 5.99 6.30 12.95
C ALA A 68 6.33 4.96 13.62
N PHE A 69 5.54 4.55 14.62
CA PHE A 69 5.71 3.33 15.40
C PHE A 69 5.28 2.05 14.66
N GLU A 70 4.49 2.16 13.60
CA GLU A 70 3.99 1.00 12.84
C GLU A 70 5.04 0.37 11.93
N SER A 71 6.10 1.13 11.60
CA SER A 71 7.23 0.64 10.81
C SER A 71 8.58 1.07 11.38
N SER A 72 9.50 0.10 11.47
CA SER A 72 10.88 0.33 11.92
C SER A 72 11.73 1.04 10.87
N ARG A 73 11.35 0.96 9.59
CA ARG A 73 12.00 1.63 8.46
C ARG A 73 11.04 1.85 7.31
N ARG A 74 11.32 2.87 6.50
CA ARG A 74 10.61 3.26 5.27
C ARG A 74 11.65 3.53 4.20
N GLU A 75 11.49 2.95 3.02
CA GLU A 75 12.46 3.07 1.93
C GLU A 75 11.76 3.18 0.57
N TRP A 76 12.36 3.96 -0.32
CA TRP A 76 12.00 3.96 -1.74
C TRP A 76 12.65 2.76 -2.42
N ILE A 77 11.83 1.84 -2.90
CA ILE A 77 12.28 0.59 -3.52
C ILE A 77 11.97 0.64 -5.02
N PRO A 78 12.96 0.43 -5.91
CA PRO A 78 12.70 0.33 -7.34
C PRO A 78 11.74 -0.81 -7.65
N LEU A 79 10.65 -0.49 -8.37
CA LEU A 79 9.60 -1.46 -8.71
C LEU A 79 10.14 -2.73 -9.39
N LYS A 80 11.20 -2.62 -10.20
CA LYS A 80 11.86 -3.76 -10.87
C LYS A 80 12.43 -4.82 -9.92
N LEU A 81 12.65 -4.50 -8.64
CA LEU A 81 13.17 -5.43 -7.64
C LEU A 81 12.06 -6.24 -6.97
N VAL A 82 10.80 -5.84 -7.13
CA VAL A 82 9.63 -6.44 -6.46
C VAL A 82 9.54 -7.96 -6.67
N PRO A 83 9.66 -8.51 -7.89
CA PRO A 83 9.54 -9.96 -8.08
C PRO A 83 10.56 -10.75 -7.25
N ASP A 84 11.81 -10.29 -7.19
CA ASP A 84 12.85 -10.94 -6.42
C ASP A 84 12.62 -10.83 -4.90
N MET A 85 12.13 -9.68 -4.43
CA MET A 85 11.78 -9.49 -3.02
C MET A 85 10.65 -10.41 -2.59
N ILE A 86 9.61 -10.55 -3.42
CA ILE A 86 8.50 -11.47 -3.17
C ILE A 86 9.01 -12.93 -3.20
N ALA A 87 9.86 -13.29 -4.15
CA ALA A 87 10.45 -14.63 -4.23
C ALA A 87 11.30 -14.98 -3.00
N ARG A 88 11.95 -13.98 -2.37
CA ARG A 88 12.66 -14.14 -1.10
C ARG A 88 11.77 -14.13 0.14
N GLY A 89 10.45 -13.97 -0.01
CA GLY A 89 9.49 -13.93 1.09
C GLY A 89 9.52 -12.62 1.89
N GLU A 90 10.09 -11.55 1.33
CA GLU A 90 10.23 -10.29 2.04
C GLU A 90 8.93 -9.48 2.11
N VAL A 91 7.97 -9.75 1.20
CA VAL A 91 6.61 -9.18 1.19
C VAL A 91 5.62 -10.29 1.54
N PRO A 92 5.34 -10.57 2.83
CA PRO A 92 4.58 -11.75 3.24
C PRO A 92 3.07 -11.60 3.02
N ALA A 93 2.54 -10.37 3.00
CA ALA A 93 1.11 -10.12 2.85
C ALA A 93 0.67 -10.36 1.40
N ALA A 94 -0.22 -11.34 1.19
CA ALA A 94 -0.62 -11.80 -0.14
C ALA A 94 -1.26 -10.70 -1.00
N ASN A 95 -2.08 -9.84 -0.40
CA ASN A 95 -2.70 -8.69 -1.08
C ASN A 95 -1.65 -7.67 -1.54
N MET A 96 -0.64 -7.39 -0.73
CA MET A 96 0.43 -6.45 -1.06
C MET A 96 1.37 -7.03 -2.13
N ALA A 97 1.70 -8.32 -2.03
CA ALA A 97 2.46 -9.01 -3.07
C ALA A 97 1.71 -8.99 -4.42
N ALA A 98 0.40 -9.26 -4.42
CA ALA A 98 -0.43 -9.19 -5.63
C ALA A 98 -0.49 -7.77 -6.22
N ALA A 99 -0.67 -6.73 -5.40
CA ALA A 99 -0.66 -5.35 -5.86
C ALA A 99 0.69 -4.92 -6.43
N LEU A 100 1.78 -5.24 -5.75
CA LEU A 100 3.11 -4.90 -6.24
C LEU A 100 3.43 -5.62 -7.56
N LEU A 101 3.04 -6.88 -7.73
CA LEU A 101 3.19 -7.61 -9.00
C LEU A 101 2.29 -7.04 -10.11
N MET A 102 1.05 -6.66 -9.79
CA MET A 102 0.16 -6.01 -10.75
C MET A 102 0.73 -4.66 -11.20
N LEU A 103 1.19 -3.83 -10.25
CA LEU A 103 1.81 -2.55 -10.57
C LEU A 103 3.08 -2.75 -11.39
N HIS A 104 3.92 -3.72 -11.06
CA HIS A 104 5.06 -4.11 -11.87
C HIS A 104 4.64 -4.42 -13.31
N HIS A 105 3.66 -5.32 -13.50
CA HIS A 105 3.17 -5.70 -14.83
C HIS A 105 2.64 -4.51 -15.65
N LEU A 106 1.99 -3.53 -15.01
CA LEU A 106 1.43 -2.37 -15.69
C LEU A 106 2.48 -1.31 -16.04
N ARG A 107 3.64 -1.32 -15.40
CA ARG A 107 4.62 -0.21 -15.45
C ARG A 107 6.00 -0.60 -15.96
N LEU A 108 6.29 -1.90 -16.05
CA LEU A 108 7.56 -2.47 -16.51
C LEU A 108 7.29 -3.68 -17.42
#